data_AF-A0A2R6JIB3-F1
#
_entry.id   AF-A0A2R6JIB3-F1
#
_cell.length_a   1.000
_cell.length_b   1.000
_cell.length_c   1.000
_cell.angle_alpha   90.00
_cell.angle_beta   90.00
_cell.angle_gamma   90.00
#
_symmetry.space_group_name_H-M   'P 1'
#
loop_
_entity.id
_entity.type
_entity.pdbx_description
1 polymer ?
#
loop_
_entity_poly.entity_id
_entity_poly.type
_entity_poly.pdbx_seq_one_letter_code
_entity_poly.pdbx_strand_id
1 'polypeptide(L)'
;RTGRFIPGTLTNPDYEGYIEPDAVVVTDPIGDSQAVKEAITVGIPVIAMCDSNNTTSNVDLVVPTNNKGRKALSVIYWLLANETLDRRGAEPGYALEDFETEL
;
A
#
# COMPACT_ATOMS: atom_id res chain seq x y z
N ARG A 1 -7.74 3.67 -3.31
CA ARG A 1 -9.01 3.02 -3.73
C ARG A 1 -8.95 1.57 -3.25
N THR A 2 -10.01 1.04 -2.64
CA THR A 2 -10.09 -0.35 -2.18
C THR A 2 -10.85 -1.21 -3.20
N GLY A 3 -10.56 -2.51 -3.25
CA GLY A 3 -11.21 -3.45 -4.17
C GLY A 3 -10.36 -3.77 -5.41
N ARG A 4 -11.02 -4.17 -6.51
CA ARG A 4 -10.34 -4.67 -7.71
C ARG A 4 -9.47 -3.58 -8.34
N PHE A 5 -8.16 -3.83 -8.41
CA PHE A 5 -7.24 -3.02 -9.21
C PHE A 5 -7.47 -3.28 -10.70
N ILE A 6 -7.81 -2.23 -11.46
CA ILE A 6 -8.13 -2.36 -12.88
C ILE A 6 -6.82 -2.39 -13.69
N PRO A 7 -6.58 -3.41 -14.52
CA PRO A 7 -5.41 -3.43 -15.39
C PRO A 7 -5.36 -2.20 -16.30
N GLY A 8 -4.20 -1.55 -16.37
CA GLY A 8 -4.01 -0.30 -17.10
C GLY A 8 -4.05 0.95 -16.23
N THR A 9 -4.30 0.83 -14.92
CA THR A 9 -4.37 1.98 -14.00
C THR A 9 -3.06 2.77 -13.94
N LEU A 10 -1.89 2.13 -14.11
CA LEU A 10 -0.59 2.85 -14.10
C LEU A 10 0.05 2.88 -15.49
N THR A 11 -0.47 2.11 -16.44
CA THR A 11 0.19 1.88 -17.74
C THR A 11 -0.57 2.40 -18.95
N ASN A 12 -1.87 2.69 -18.83
CA ASN A 12 -2.72 3.12 -19.95
C ASN A 12 -3.25 4.55 -19.74
N PRO A 13 -2.65 5.57 -20.38
CA PRO A 13 -3.10 6.96 -20.30
C PRO A 13 -4.53 7.22 -20.81
N ASP A 14 -5.05 6.37 -21.70
CA ASP A 14 -6.41 6.50 -22.24
C ASP A 14 -7.49 5.99 -21.27
N TYR A 15 -7.09 5.30 -20.20
CA TYR A 15 -8.03 4.84 -19.18
C TYR A 15 -8.43 6.00 -18.25
N GLU A 16 -9.73 6.19 -18.06
CA GLU A 16 -10.27 7.27 -17.20
C GLU A 16 -9.71 7.23 -15.75
N GLY A 17 -9.36 6.04 -15.26
CA GLY A 17 -8.80 5.86 -13.92
C GLY A 17 -7.29 5.93 -13.84
N TYR A 18 -6.60 6.31 -14.92
CA TYR A 18 -5.14 6.38 -15.00
C TYR A 18 -4.54 7.34 -13.98
N ILE A 19 -3.46 6.92 -13.32
CA ILE A 19 -2.70 7.72 -12.36
C ILE A 19 -1.19 7.44 -12.50
N GLU A 20 -0.37 8.46 -12.22
CA GLU A 20 1.10 8.39 -12.24
C GLU A 20 1.66 8.71 -10.85
N PRO A 21 1.67 7.76 -9.91
CA PRO A 21 2.23 7.99 -8.58
C PRO A 21 3.76 7.89 -8.59
N ASP A 22 4.42 8.70 -7.74
CA ASP A 22 5.88 8.63 -7.53
C ASP A 22 6.31 7.37 -6.75
N ALA A 23 5.39 6.76 -6.00
CA ALA A 23 5.60 5.51 -5.26
C ALA A 23 4.26 4.80 -5.00
N VAL A 24 4.27 3.48 -4.91
CA VAL A 24 3.09 2.67 -4.59
C VAL A 24 3.30 1.94 -3.27
N VAL A 25 2.30 2.01 -2.37
CA VAL A 25 2.24 1.22 -1.14
C VAL A 25 1.17 0.13 -1.32
N VAL A 26 1.56 -1.14 -1.21
CA VAL A 26 0.67 -2.31 -1.32
C VAL A 26 0.55 -3.08 0.00
N THR A 27 -0.61 -3.67 0.24
CA THR A 27 -0.90 -4.43 1.48
C THR A 27 -0.36 -5.85 1.39
N ASP A 28 -0.50 -6.49 0.24
CA ASP A 28 0.00 -7.84 0.03
C ASP A 28 0.54 -7.93 -1.41
N PRO A 29 1.84 -8.19 -1.62
CA PRO A 29 2.37 -8.31 -2.98
C PRO A 29 1.75 -9.45 -3.79
N ILE A 30 1.16 -10.46 -3.13
CA ILE A 30 0.41 -11.54 -3.80
C ILE A 30 -0.99 -11.05 -4.18
N GLY A 31 -1.72 -10.48 -3.21
CA GLY A 31 -3.08 -9.96 -3.42
C GLY A 31 -3.14 -8.80 -4.43
N ASP A 32 -2.17 -7.91 -4.35
CA ASP A 32 -2.04 -6.70 -5.17
C ASP A 32 -1.08 -6.88 -6.35
N SER A 33 -0.87 -8.13 -6.80
CA SER A 33 0.13 -8.46 -7.82
C SER A 33 -0.03 -7.71 -9.14
N GLN A 34 -1.24 -7.28 -9.50
CA GLN A 34 -1.47 -6.44 -10.69
C GLN A 34 -0.86 -5.05 -10.52
N ALA A 35 -1.06 -4.41 -9.37
CA ALA A 35 -0.48 -3.11 -9.07
C ALA A 35 1.06 -3.18 -9.04
N VAL A 36 1.60 -4.23 -8.41
CA VAL A 36 3.05 -4.47 -8.36
C VAL A 36 3.65 -4.64 -9.77
N LYS A 37 3.00 -5.45 -10.63
CA LYS A 37 3.46 -5.66 -12.02
C LYS A 37 3.45 -4.37 -12.83
N GLU A 38 2.38 -3.59 -12.73
CA GLU A 38 2.28 -2.32 -13.46
C GLU A 38 3.27 -1.29 -12.94
N ALA A 39 3.45 -1.17 -11.62
CA ALA A 39 4.42 -0.27 -11.02
C ALA A 39 5.85 -0.56 -11.53
N ILE A 40 6.24 -1.84 -11.55
CA ILE A 40 7.55 -2.25 -12.07
C ILE A 40 7.71 -1.98 -13.57
N THR A 41 6.64 -2.16 -14.34
CA THR A 41 6.66 -1.92 -15.80
C THR A 41 6.95 -0.45 -16.11
N VAL A 42 6.43 0.47 -15.28
CA VAL A 42 6.63 1.92 -15.44
C VAL A 42 7.89 2.42 -14.71
N GLY A 43 8.44 1.63 -13.80
CA GLY A 43 9.60 2.00 -12.98
C GLY A 43 9.24 2.80 -11.72
N ILE A 44 8.02 2.61 -11.20
CA ILE A 44 7.54 3.22 -9.95
C ILE A 44 8.00 2.35 -8.76
N PRO A 45 8.67 2.92 -7.75
CA PRO A 45 9.05 2.21 -6.53
C PRO A 45 7.87 1.58 -5.79
N VAL A 46 8.05 0.33 -5.34
CA VAL A 46 7.04 -0.47 -4.63
C VAL A 46 7.44 -0.68 -3.17
N ILE A 47 6.58 -0.21 -2.27
CA ILE A 47 6.64 -0.47 -0.83
C ILE A 47 5.56 -1.50 -0.50
N ALA A 48 5.90 -2.62 0.13
CA ALA A 48 4.93 -3.69 0.40
C ALA A 48 4.98 -4.19 1.84
N MET A 49 3.80 -4.45 2.41
CA MET A 49 3.67 -5.19 3.66
C MET A 49 3.78 -6.69 3.36
N CYS A 50 4.79 -7.34 3.94
CA CYS A 50 5.11 -8.74 3.65
C CYS A 50 5.01 -9.59 4.92
N ASP A 51 4.16 -10.62 4.86
CA ASP A 51 4.11 -11.72 5.81
C ASP A 51 5.11 -12.81 5.39
N SER A 52 5.31 -13.79 6.27
CA SER A 52 6.23 -14.93 6.11
C SER A 52 6.06 -15.73 4.81
N ASN A 53 4.87 -15.70 4.20
CA ASN A 53 4.57 -16.42 2.97
C ASN A 53 4.76 -15.57 1.69
N ASN A 54 5.12 -14.29 1.81
CA ASN A 54 5.28 -13.40 0.67
C ASN A 54 6.68 -13.51 0.03
N THR A 55 6.74 -13.39 -1.29
CA THR A 55 8.00 -13.25 -2.05
C THR A 55 8.32 -11.77 -2.26
N THR A 56 9.57 -11.38 -2.09
CA THR A 56 10.02 -9.97 -2.08
C THR A 56 10.73 -9.52 -3.37
N SER A 57 10.77 -10.34 -4.42
CA SER A 57 11.57 -10.08 -5.64
C SER A 57 11.21 -8.80 -6.40
N ASN A 58 10.03 -8.24 -6.15
CA ASN A 58 9.39 -7.15 -6.88
C ASN A 58 8.98 -6.01 -5.93
N VAL A 59 9.69 -5.89 -4.81
CA VAL A 59 9.41 -4.93 -3.74
C VAL A 59 10.73 -4.23 -3.41
N ASP A 60 10.75 -2.91 -3.53
CA ASP A 60 11.93 -2.10 -3.24
C ASP A 60 12.11 -1.87 -1.73
N LEU A 61 11.00 -1.72 -1.00
CA LEU A 61 11.00 -1.57 0.45
C LEU A 61 10.00 -2.53 1.10
N VAL A 62 10.53 -3.49 1.86
CA VAL A 62 9.72 -4.49 2.57
C VAL A 62 9.41 -4.01 3.99
N VAL A 63 8.13 -4.00 4.33
CA VAL A 63 7.64 -3.82 5.71
C VAL A 63 7.23 -5.20 6.25
N PRO A 64 8.06 -5.88 7.06
CA PRO A 64 7.74 -7.20 7.58
C PRO A 64 6.63 -7.12 8.63
N THR A 65 5.45 -7.65 8.33
CA THR A 65 4.28 -7.60 9.23
C THR A 65 3.23 -8.66 8.86
N ASN A 66 2.28 -8.91 9.76
CA ASN A 66 1.09 -9.69 9.44
C ASN A 66 0.13 -8.85 8.57
N ASN A 67 0.06 -9.16 7.28
CA ASN A 67 -0.78 -8.46 6.31
C ASN A 67 -2.21 -9.02 6.14
N LYS A 68 -2.65 -9.92 7.03
CA LYS A 68 -4.00 -10.52 7.00
C LYS A 68 -4.83 -10.17 8.23
N GLY A 69 -4.15 -9.97 9.37
CA GLY A 69 -4.81 -9.65 10.62
C GLY A 69 -5.38 -8.24 10.60
N ARG A 70 -6.68 -8.11 10.86
CA ARG A 70 -7.36 -6.79 10.93
C ARG A 70 -6.63 -5.80 11.82
N LYS A 71 -6.38 -6.17 13.08
CA LYS A 71 -5.66 -5.32 14.04
C LYS A 71 -4.24 -5.00 13.60
N ALA A 72 -3.55 -5.96 12.99
CA ALA A 72 -2.19 -5.76 12.51
C ALA A 72 -2.15 -4.73 11.37
N LEU A 73 -3.05 -4.84 10.40
CA LEU A 73 -3.17 -3.87 9.31
C LEU A 73 -3.51 -2.47 9.83
N SER A 74 -4.48 -2.36 10.75
CA SER A 74 -4.87 -1.09 11.35
C SER A 74 -3.70 -0.41 12.06
N VAL A 75 -2.94 -1.14 12.88
CA VAL A 75 -1.76 -0.61 13.57
C VAL A 75 -0.69 -0.14 12.58
N ILE A 76 -0.38 -0.92 11.54
CA ILE A 76 0.67 -0.56 10.58
C ILE A 76 0.28 0.69 9.77
N TYR A 77 -0.95 0.76 9.26
CA TYR A 77 -1.41 1.94 8.53
C TYR A 77 -1.49 3.18 9.42
N TRP A 78 -1.92 3.03 10.67
CA TRP A 78 -1.96 4.11 11.65
C TRP A 78 -0.56 4.65 11.97
N LEU A 79 0.41 3.76 12.23
CA LEU A 79 1.80 4.15 12.47
C LEU A 79 2.42 4.87 11.26
N LEU A 80 2.20 4.34 10.05
CA LEU A 80 2.69 4.96 8.82
C LEU A 80 2.10 6.35 8.60
N ALA A 81 0.80 6.52 8.84
CA ALA A 81 0.13 7.81 8.73
C ALA A 81 0.66 8.81 9.77
N ASN A 82 0.75 8.41 11.03
CA ASN A 82 1.18 9.29 12.12
C ASN A 82 2.64 9.72 11.99
N GLU A 83 3.54 8.79 11.69
CA GLU A 83 4.96 9.12 11.47
C GLU A 83 5.12 10.05 10.26
N THR A 84 4.29 9.89 9.23
CA THR A 84 4.28 10.79 8.06
C THR A 84 3.80 12.19 8.44
N LEU A 85 2.79 12.32 9.30
CA LEU A 85 2.30 13.60 9.80
C LEU A 85 3.31 14.29 10.72
N ASP A 86 3.91 13.54 11.65
CA ASP A 86 4.93 14.05 12.57
C ASP A 86 6.12 14.64 11.79
N ARG A 87 6.62 13.93 10.77
CA ARG A 87 7.68 14.44 9.89
C ARG A 87 7.27 15.65 9.05
N ARG A 88 5.97 15.87 8.83
CA ARG A 88 5.43 17.06 8.15
C ARG A 88 5.12 18.19 9.13
N GLY A 89 5.34 18.00 10.44
CA GLY A 89 5.01 18.97 11.48
C GLY A 89 3.50 19.14 11.70
N ALA A 90 2.71 18.11 11.36
CA ALA A 90 1.27 18.08 11.56
C ALA A 90 0.90 17.15 12.71
N GLU A 91 -0.15 17.49 13.47
CA GLU A 91 -0.60 16.65 14.58
C GLU A 91 -1.41 15.44 14.09
N PRO A 92 -1.26 14.26 14.72
CA PRO A 92 -2.11 13.10 14.45
C PRO A 92 -3.58 13.41 14.75
N GLY A 93 -4.44 13.29 13.73
CA GLY A 93 -5.87 13.56 13.85
C GLY A 93 -6.76 12.35 14.16
N TYR A 94 -6.20 11.14 14.15
CA TYR A 94 -6.95 9.89 14.22
C TYR A 94 -6.39 8.95 15.29
N ALA A 95 -7.28 8.31 16.04
CA ALA A 95 -6.95 7.26 16.98
C ALA A 95 -6.72 5.92 16.25
N LEU A 96 -6.14 4.94 16.94
CA LEU A 96 -5.90 3.62 16.35
C LEU A 96 -7.22 2.93 15.99
N GLU A 97 -8.24 3.13 16.83
CA GLU A 97 -9.58 2.57 16.68
C GLU A 97 -10.25 3.05 15.39
N ASP A 98 -9.93 4.27 14.92
CA ASP A 98 -10.45 4.83 13.67
C ASP A 98 -9.91 4.12 12.41
N PHE A 99 -8.81 3.37 12.56
CA PHE A 99 -8.21 2.56 11.49
C PHE A 99 -8.69 1.10 11.51
N GLU A 100 -9.45 0.67 12.53
CA GLU A 100 -10.01 -0.67 12.58
C GLU A 100 -11.20 -0.81 11.63
N THR A 101 -11.21 -1.89 10.82
CA THR A 101 -12.36 -2.18 9.96
C THR A 101 -13.55 -2.64 10.79
N GLU A 102 -14.72 -2.05 10.55
CA GLU A 102 -15.99 -2.50 11.13
C GLU A 102 -16.29 -3.97 10.76
N LEU A 103 -17.03 -4.65 11.64
CA LEU A 103 -17.36 -6.08 11.52
C LEU A 103 -18.52 -6.35 10.56
#